data_AF-A0A1F3A6E0-F1
#
_entry.id   AF-A0A1F3A6E0-F1
#
_cell.length_a   1.000
_cell.length_b   1.000
_cell.length_c   1.000
_cell.angle_alpha   90.00
_cell.angle_beta   90.00
_cell.angle_gamma   90.00
#
_symmetry.space_group_name_H-M   'P 1'
#
loop_
_entity.id
_entity.type
_entity.pdbx_description
1 polymer ?
#
loop_
_entity_poly.entity_id
_entity_poly.type
_entity_poly.pdbx_seq_one_letter_code
_entity_poly.pdbx_strand_id
1 'polypeptide(L)'
;MRVIIIFILLVVLGFVGWKAAERFKLIDTTPTEQAAPTAPTPDEAAPTPAPSLPSFDIVRVDRTGYAVIAGRAAPGSKVTIYANEKPLADTVAGADGSWAISTETPLEAGSVELSLEMTSQDGATVRSDQTIIIYVPQREGDRPLVLRTTPGGATEVLQEPRDEGVGMGPLSLETIDYDEQGAVIFAGKAEAGRVVQLFANGQFVGQTTATAEGQWRMTATMAPGVYTLHVIQLDENGRPAYAIELPFERANLSDVDLRDGKVIVQPGNSLWRVARRAYGRGVQYTIIYEANADQIRDPDLIYPGQIFEVPPAEAETDSAGQ
;
A
#
# COMPACT_ATOMS: atom_id res chain seq x y z
N MET A 1 1.20 19.63 82.15
CA MET A 1 0.19 20.72 82.19
C MET A 1 -0.08 21.35 80.80
N ARG A 2 -0.16 20.55 79.72
CA ARG A 2 -0.57 21.01 78.36
C ARG A 2 -1.61 20.09 77.69
N VAL A 3 -2.25 19.22 78.48
CA VAL A 3 -3.20 18.18 78.02
C VAL A 3 -4.63 18.41 78.56
N ILE A 4 -4.82 19.38 79.46
CA ILE A 4 -6.08 19.60 80.20
C ILE A 4 -6.97 20.69 79.56
N ILE A 5 -6.42 21.54 78.69
CA ILE A 5 -7.14 22.68 78.10
C ILE A 5 -7.99 22.28 76.87
N ILE A 6 -7.60 21.21 76.15
CA ILE A 6 -8.33 20.76 74.95
C ILE A 6 -9.62 19.99 75.31
N PHE A 7 -9.70 19.39 76.51
CA PHE A 7 -10.85 18.58 76.92
C PHE A 7 -12.05 19.41 77.44
N ILE A 8 -11.84 20.66 77.87
CA ILE A 8 -12.91 21.51 78.41
C ILE A 8 -13.69 22.23 77.29
N LEU A 9 -13.07 22.44 76.12
CA LEU A 9 -13.71 23.08 74.96
C LEU A 9 -14.68 22.16 74.21
N LEU A 10 -14.58 20.83 74.40
CA LEU A 10 -15.46 19.83 73.80
C LEU A 10 -16.72 19.49 74.62
N VAL A 11 -16.84 19.97 75.87
CA VAL A 11 -17.99 19.64 76.75
C VAL A 11 -19.01 20.78 76.85
N VAL A 12 -18.63 22.03 76.56
CA VAL A 12 -19.54 23.19 76.65
C VAL A 12 -20.46 23.34 75.43
N LEU A 13 -20.03 22.90 74.25
CA LEU A 13 -20.86 22.91 73.03
C LEU A 13 -21.92 21.79 73.01
N GLY A 14 -21.74 20.73 73.81
CA GLY A 14 -22.66 19.58 73.87
C GLY A 14 -23.93 19.78 74.72
N PHE A 15 -24.09 20.91 75.40
CA PHE A 15 -25.20 21.10 76.38
C PHE A 15 -26.11 22.31 76.11
N VAL A 16 -25.72 23.24 75.23
CA VAL A 16 -26.52 24.45 74.95
C VAL A 16 -27.58 24.23 73.86
N GLY A 17 -27.42 23.21 73.00
CA GLY A 17 -28.37 22.90 71.92
C GLY A 17 -29.68 22.20 72.34
N TRP A 18 -29.77 21.66 73.56
CA TRP A 18 -30.91 20.82 73.98
C TRP A 18 -32.17 21.64 74.36
N LYS A 19 -32.07 22.95 74.61
CA LYS A 19 -33.12 23.70 75.33
C LYS A 19 -33.79 24.85 74.57
N ALA A 20 -33.96 24.69 73.26
CA ALA A 20 -34.67 25.65 72.39
C ALA A 20 -35.67 25.02 71.42
N ALA A 21 -36.13 23.80 71.69
CA ALA A 21 -37.40 23.33 71.12
C ALA A 21 -38.59 24.06 71.80
N GLU A 22 -39.74 24.08 71.12
CA GLU A 22 -41.04 24.59 71.60
C GLU A 22 -41.24 26.12 71.70
N ARG A 23 -41.32 26.80 70.53
CA ARG A 23 -42.47 27.71 70.23
C ARG A 23 -42.88 27.62 68.76
N PHE A 24 -44.06 27.03 68.54
CA PHE A 24 -44.98 27.06 67.37
C PHE A 24 -44.48 27.74 66.07
N LYS A 25 -44.32 27.01 64.94
CA LYS A 25 -45.32 26.38 64.04
C LYS A 25 -46.18 27.37 63.23
N LEU A 26 -46.01 27.30 61.89
CA LEU A 26 -46.79 27.78 60.72
C LEU A 26 -45.76 28.24 59.66
N ILE A 27 -45.63 27.75 58.42
CA ILE A 27 -46.50 26.98 57.50
C ILE A 27 -45.64 26.04 56.61
N ASP A 28 -46.27 25.01 56.05
CA ASP A 28 -45.85 24.07 54.97
C ASP A 28 -44.50 23.34 55.06
N THR A 29 -44.62 22.05 55.37
CA THR A 29 -43.59 21.02 55.14
C THR A 29 -44.14 19.94 54.22
N THR A 30 -43.53 19.78 53.04
CA THR A 30 -43.37 18.45 52.43
C THR A 30 -41.86 18.24 52.20
N PRO A 31 -41.21 17.36 52.99
CA PRO A 31 -39.78 17.11 52.83
C PRO A 31 -39.44 16.45 51.49
N THR A 32 -38.20 16.62 51.03
CA THR A 32 -37.61 15.81 49.97
C THR A 32 -37.58 14.35 50.44
N GLU A 33 -38.41 13.49 49.86
CA GLU A 33 -38.47 12.07 50.21
C GLU A 33 -37.22 11.35 49.71
N GLN A 34 -36.52 10.68 50.64
CA GLN A 34 -35.32 9.90 50.36
C GLN A 34 -35.73 8.56 49.73
N ALA A 35 -35.61 8.45 48.41
CA ALA A 35 -35.85 7.19 47.71
C ALA A 35 -34.84 6.11 48.11
N ALA A 36 -35.34 4.88 48.27
CA ALA A 36 -34.60 3.69 48.68
C ALA A 36 -33.54 3.26 47.65
N PRO A 37 -32.55 2.43 48.03
CA PRO A 37 -31.60 1.85 47.07
C PRO A 37 -32.36 0.98 46.04
N THR A 38 -32.37 1.44 44.79
CA THR A 38 -32.88 0.67 43.66
C THR A 38 -32.06 -0.61 43.51
N ALA A 39 -32.73 -1.76 43.46
CA ALA A 39 -32.10 -3.00 43.00
C ALA A 39 -31.52 -2.80 41.58
N PRO A 40 -30.48 -3.55 41.17
CA PRO A 40 -29.97 -3.46 39.82
C PRO A 40 -31.06 -3.94 38.85
N THR A 41 -31.77 -3.00 38.22
CA THR A 41 -32.42 -3.23 36.94
C THR A 41 -31.35 -3.80 36.00
N PRO A 42 -31.59 -4.91 35.30
CA PRO A 42 -30.67 -5.38 34.27
C PRO A 42 -30.48 -4.26 33.26
N ASP A 43 -29.30 -3.64 33.29
CA ASP A 43 -29.02 -2.51 32.42
C ASP A 43 -29.02 -3.01 30.98
N GLU A 44 -29.67 -2.21 30.15
CA GLU A 44 -30.01 -2.46 28.77
C GLU A 44 -28.79 -3.03 28.03
N ALA A 45 -28.94 -4.24 27.46
CA ALA A 45 -27.84 -4.86 26.72
C ALA A 45 -27.34 -3.86 25.67
N ALA A 46 -26.05 -3.52 25.77
CA ALA A 46 -25.41 -2.57 24.86
C ALA A 46 -25.83 -2.91 23.43
N PRO A 47 -26.24 -1.91 22.62
CA PRO A 47 -26.92 -2.16 21.35
C PRO A 47 -26.08 -3.14 20.54
N THR A 48 -26.64 -4.33 20.29
CA THR A 48 -25.94 -5.41 19.58
C THR A 48 -25.30 -4.78 18.35
N PRO A 49 -23.97 -4.80 18.21
CA PRO A 49 -23.32 -4.14 17.09
C PRO A 49 -23.95 -4.71 15.82
N ALA A 50 -24.57 -3.84 15.02
CA ALA A 50 -25.12 -4.22 13.73
C ALA A 50 -24.01 -4.96 12.98
N PRO A 51 -24.30 -6.11 12.33
CA PRO A 51 -23.26 -7.00 11.82
C PRO A 51 -22.36 -6.22 10.87
N SER A 52 -21.16 -5.89 11.37
CA SER A 52 -20.14 -5.20 10.59
C SER A 52 -19.76 -6.14 9.45
N LEU A 53 -19.83 -5.64 8.22
CA LEU A 53 -19.39 -6.41 7.05
C LEU A 53 -17.97 -6.95 7.32
N PRO A 54 -17.68 -8.22 6.99
CA PRO A 54 -16.33 -8.73 7.11
C PRO A 54 -15.43 -7.90 6.17
N SER A 55 -14.19 -7.64 6.58
CA SER A 55 -13.28 -6.76 5.86
C SER A 55 -11.84 -7.24 5.95
N PHE A 56 -11.02 -6.88 4.96
CA PHE A 56 -9.59 -7.10 4.93
C PHE A 56 -8.87 -5.88 5.51
N ASP A 57 -7.99 -6.08 6.49
CA ASP A 57 -7.09 -5.04 7.00
C ASP A 57 -5.70 -5.16 6.35
N ILE A 58 -5.15 -6.38 6.24
CA ILE A 58 -3.82 -6.66 5.68
C ILE A 58 -3.90 -7.84 4.70
N VAL A 59 -3.32 -7.66 3.52
CA VAL A 59 -3.00 -8.76 2.60
C VAL A 59 -1.55 -8.60 2.13
N ARG A 60 -0.74 -9.62 2.38
CA ARG A 60 0.66 -9.71 1.95
C ARG A 60 0.84 -11.02 1.19
N VAL A 61 1.53 -10.96 0.05
CA VAL A 61 1.82 -12.16 -0.75
C VAL A 61 3.31 -12.16 -1.09
N ASP A 62 4.00 -13.25 -0.79
CA ASP A 62 5.43 -13.36 -1.08
C ASP A 62 5.72 -13.75 -2.53
N ARG A 63 7.02 -13.77 -2.89
CA ARG A 63 7.52 -14.13 -4.23
C ARG A 63 7.28 -15.59 -4.63
N THR A 64 6.87 -16.42 -3.67
CA THR A 64 6.51 -17.83 -3.87
C THR A 64 4.99 -18.04 -3.93
N GLY A 65 4.20 -16.97 -3.86
CA GLY A 65 2.74 -16.98 -3.98
C GLY A 65 2.00 -17.33 -2.69
N TYR A 66 2.69 -17.51 -1.55
CA TYR A 66 2.00 -17.71 -0.27
C TYR A 66 1.50 -16.37 0.26
N ALA A 67 0.28 -16.37 0.79
CA ALA A 67 -0.36 -15.16 1.31
C ALA A 67 -0.57 -15.22 2.82
N VAL A 68 -0.36 -14.09 3.49
CA VAL A 68 -0.82 -13.80 4.86
C VAL A 68 -1.94 -12.77 4.75
N ILE A 69 -3.11 -13.14 5.28
CA ILE A 69 -4.36 -12.41 5.12
C ILE A 69 -4.94 -12.18 6.52
N ALA A 70 -5.28 -10.93 6.84
CA ALA A 70 -5.88 -10.57 8.11
C ALA A 70 -6.93 -9.47 7.95
N GLY A 71 -7.85 -9.38 8.91
CA GLY A 71 -8.95 -8.44 8.87
C GLY A 71 -9.89 -8.54 10.05
N ARG A 72 -11.13 -8.08 9.85
CA ARG A 72 -12.18 -8.07 10.87
C ARG A 72 -13.46 -8.73 10.39
N ALA A 73 -14.20 -9.31 11.33
CA ALA A 73 -15.52 -9.93 11.15
C ALA A 73 -16.26 -9.94 12.51
N ALA A 74 -17.52 -10.39 12.53
CA ALA A 74 -18.27 -10.53 13.77
C ALA A 74 -17.56 -11.51 14.75
N PRO A 75 -17.41 -11.20 16.05
CA PRO A 75 -16.69 -12.07 16.99
C PRO A 75 -17.22 -13.51 17.03
N GLY A 76 -16.30 -14.48 16.92
CA GLY A 76 -16.65 -15.90 16.88
C GLY A 76 -17.42 -16.37 15.64
N SER A 77 -17.52 -15.56 14.58
CA SER A 77 -18.01 -16.02 13.27
C SER A 77 -16.95 -16.86 12.56
N LYS A 78 -17.39 -17.81 11.72
CA LYS A 78 -16.51 -18.47 10.76
C LYS A 78 -16.25 -17.51 9.60
N VAL A 79 -15.00 -17.28 9.26
CA VAL A 79 -14.56 -16.46 8.13
C VAL A 79 -14.04 -17.38 7.03
N THR A 80 -14.58 -17.26 5.83
CA THR A 80 -14.16 -18.04 4.65
C THR A 80 -13.66 -17.09 3.57
N ILE A 81 -12.44 -17.33 3.10
CA ILE A 81 -11.81 -16.60 2.00
C ILE A 81 -11.94 -17.46 0.75
N TYR A 82 -12.34 -16.84 -0.35
CA TYR A 82 -12.42 -17.47 -1.66
C TYR A 82 -11.35 -16.89 -2.57
N ALA A 83 -10.79 -17.69 -3.47
CA ALA A 83 -9.96 -17.27 -4.59
C ALA A 83 -10.67 -17.67 -5.88
N ASN A 84 -10.99 -16.69 -6.74
CA ASN A 84 -11.72 -16.91 -7.99
C ASN A 84 -13.01 -17.74 -7.77
N GLU A 85 -13.84 -17.31 -6.80
CA GLU A 85 -15.05 -17.98 -6.28
C GLU A 85 -14.88 -19.41 -5.69
N LYS A 86 -13.66 -19.97 -5.63
CA LYS A 86 -13.37 -21.25 -4.97
C LYS A 86 -12.93 -21.02 -3.51
N PRO A 87 -13.36 -21.83 -2.52
CA PRO A 87 -12.84 -21.72 -1.16
C PRO A 87 -11.30 -21.89 -1.14
N LEU A 88 -10.60 -20.90 -0.60
CA LEU A 88 -9.13 -20.89 -0.45
C LEU A 88 -8.72 -21.32 0.95
N ALA A 89 -9.34 -20.72 1.97
CA ALA A 89 -8.99 -20.92 3.38
C ALA A 89 -10.16 -20.50 4.29
N ASP A 90 -10.22 -21.04 5.50
CA ASP A 90 -11.18 -20.59 6.51
C ASP A 90 -10.60 -20.56 7.93
N THR A 91 -11.15 -19.67 8.76
CA THR A 91 -10.72 -19.41 10.14
C THR A 91 -11.91 -18.96 11.00
N VAL A 92 -11.70 -18.68 12.27
CA VAL A 92 -12.72 -18.14 13.19
C VAL A 92 -12.24 -16.80 13.74
N ALA A 93 -13.10 -15.79 13.72
CA ALA A 93 -12.79 -14.48 14.28
C ALA A 93 -12.68 -14.52 15.81
N GLY A 94 -11.69 -13.84 16.37
CA GLY A 94 -11.45 -13.73 17.80
C GLY A 94 -12.57 -13.00 18.54
N ALA A 95 -12.47 -12.95 19.87
CA ALA A 95 -13.45 -12.25 20.71
C ALA A 95 -13.48 -10.72 20.49
N ASP A 96 -12.41 -10.16 19.91
CA ASP A 96 -12.29 -8.77 19.47
C ASP A 96 -12.70 -8.55 17.99
N GLY A 97 -13.14 -9.62 17.31
CA GLY A 97 -13.50 -9.60 15.89
C GLY A 97 -12.31 -9.66 14.92
N SER A 98 -11.07 -9.70 15.42
CA SER A 98 -9.88 -9.85 14.56
C SER A 98 -9.75 -11.27 14.02
N TRP A 99 -9.21 -11.41 12.81
CA TRP A 99 -8.83 -12.72 12.26
C TRP A 99 -7.56 -12.61 11.43
N ALA A 100 -6.81 -13.71 11.36
CA ALA A 100 -5.64 -13.86 10.51
C ALA A 100 -5.51 -15.32 10.05
N ILE A 101 -4.99 -15.52 8.84
CA ILE A 101 -4.70 -16.84 8.26
C ILE A 101 -3.59 -16.73 7.21
N SER A 102 -2.83 -17.80 7.06
CA SER A 102 -1.87 -17.98 5.97
C SER A 102 -2.38 -19.06 5.02
N THR A 103 -2.11 -18.93 3.72
CA THR A 103 -2.51 -19.97 2.75
C THR A 103 -1.64 -21.22 2.90
N GLU A 104 -2.25 -22.40 2.86
CA GLU A 104 -1.51 -23.69 2.92
C GLU A 104 -0.84 -24.03 1.58
N THR A 105 -1.42 -23.54 0.48
CA THR A 105 -0.88 -23.64 -0.88
C THR A 105 -0.55 -22.24 -1.41
N PRO A 106 0.43 -22.10 -2.32
CA PRO A 106 0.62 -20.85 -3.04
C PRO A 106 -0.59 -20.55 -3.93
N LEU A 107 -0.87 -19.27 -4.15
CA LEU A 107 -1.87 -18.81 -5.10
C LEU A 107 -1.45 -19.14 -6.54
N GLU A 108 -2.42 -19.43 -7.41
CA GLU A 108 -2.17 -19.70 -8.83
C GLU A 108 -1.58 -18.47 -9.54
N ALA A 109 -0.63 -18.68 -10.44
CA ALA A 109 0.01 -17.59 -11.18
C ALA A 109 -0.94 -16.93 -12.19
N GLY A 110 -1.01 -15.59 -12.18
CA GLY A 110 -1.97 -14.78 -12.93
C GLY A 110 -2.80 -13.89 -12.00
N SER A 111 -3.94 -13.43 -12.49
CA SER A 111 -4.91 -12.67 -11.70
C SER A 111 -5.70 -13.59 -10.76
N VAL A 112 -5.69 -13.28 -9.47
CA VAL A 112 -6.46 -13.94 -8.44
C VAL A 112 -7.32 -12.90 -7.73
N GLU A 113 -8.63 -13.07 -7.81
CA GLU A 113 -9.61 -12.28 -7.07
C GLU A 113 -9.92 -12.96 -5.75
N LEU A 114 -9.67 -12.30 -4.61
CA LEU A 114 -10.13 -12.76 -3.31
C LEU A 114 -11.43 -12.05 -2.91
N SER A 115 -12.41 -12.85 -2.51
CA SER A 115 -13.64 -12.42 -1.85
C SER A 115 -13.76 -13.03 -0.46
N LEU A 116 -14.54 -12.38 0.41
CA LEU A 116 -14.60 -12.69 1.84
C LEU A 116 -16.06 -12.87 2.28
N GLU A 117 -16.34 -13.96 2.97
CA GLU A 117 -17.64 -14.27 3.56
C GLU A 117 -17.47 -14.58 5.05
N MET A 118 -18.40 -14.13 5.89
CA MET A 118 -18.52 -14.62 7.26
C MET A 118 -19.85 -15.36 7.46
N THR A 119 -19.82 -16.39 8.31
CA THR A 119 -20.99 -17.09 8.83
C THR A 119 -21.08 -16.86 10.33
N SER A 120 -22.12 -16.16 10.77
CA SER A 120 -22.43 -15.92 12.18
C SER A 120 -22.83 -17.21 12.90
N GLN A 121 -22.80 -17.21 14.23
CA GLN A 121 -23.11 -18.40 15.06
C GLN A 121 -24.56 -18.89 14.93
N ASP A 122 -25.47 -18.03 14.46
CA ASP A 122 -26.86 -18.33 14.12
C ASP A 122 -27.04 -18.92 12.70
N GLY A 123 -25.95 -19.02 11.92
CA GLY A 123 -25.93 -19.51 10.55
C GLY A 123 -26.17 -18.44 9.48
N ALA A 124 -26.32 -17.16 9.84
CA ALA A 124 -26.46 -16.08 8.86
C ALA A 124 -25.14 -15.84 8.11
N THR A 125 -25.16 -15.84 6.77
CA THR A 125 -24.01 -15.52 5.93
C THR A 125 -24.02 -14.08 5.43
N VAL A 126 -22.86 -13.43 5.42
CA VAL A 126 -22.66 -12.04 4.97
C VAL A 126 -21.34 -11.97 4.20
N ARG A 127 -21.38 -11.45 2.97
CA ARG A 127 -20.18 -11.16 2.17
C ARG A 127 -19.66 -9.74 2.41
N SER A 128 -18.36 -9.57 2.25
CA SER A 128 -17.72 -8.25 2.17
C SER A 128 -18.13 -7.52 0.90
N ASP A 129 -18.08 -6.20 0.95
CA ASP A 129 -18.07 -5.32 -0.22
C ASP A 129 -16.63 -5.07 -0.74
N GLN A 130 -15.61 -5.57 -0.03
CA GLN A 130 -14.22 -5.47 -0.43
C GLN A 130 -13.80 -6.67 -1.28
N THR A 131 -13.18 -6.38 -2.42
CA THR A 131 -12.49 -7.35 -3.25
C THR A 131 -10.98 -7.07 -3.20
N ILE A 132 -10.17 -8.13 -3.13
CA ILE A 132 -8.72 -8.01 -3.27
C ILE A 132 -8.32 -8.59 -4.62
N ILE A 133 -7.61 -7.82 -5.43
CA ILE A 133 -7.07 -8.29 -6.72
C ILE A 133 -5.57 -8.49 -6.55
N ILE A 134 -5.12 -9.72 -6.71
CA ILE A 134 -3.72 -10.12 -6.63
C ILE A 134 -3.24 -10.49 -8.03
N TYR A 135 -2.11 -9.93 -8.47
CA TYR A 135 -1.42 -10.42 -9.65
C TYR A 135 -0.19 -11.20 -9.21
N VAL A 136 -0.28 -12.52 -9.22
CA VAL A 136 0.82 -13.43 -8.89
C VAL A 136 1.66 -13.62 -10.16
N PRO A 137 2.96 -13.30 -10.16
CA PRO A 137 3.77 -13.37 -11.38
C PRO A 137 4.04 -14.82 -11.80
N GLN A 138 4.18 -15.04 -13.10
CA GLN A 138 4.51 -16.36 -13.65
C GLN A 138 6.01 -16.71 -13.55
N ARG A 139 6.88 -15.72 -13.31
CA ARG A 139 8.30 -15.99 -13.01
C ARG A 139 8.51 -16.08 -11.51
N GLU A 140 9.26 -17.10 -11.13
CA GLU A 140 9.76 -17.28 -9.77
C GLU A 140 10.72 -16.12 -9.39
N GLY A 141 10.41 -15.41 -8.30
CA GLY A 141 11.23 -14.32 -7.77
C GLY A 141 10.67 -12.91 -7.94
N ASP A 142 9.73 -12.68 -8.88
CA ASP A 142 9.01 -11.41 -9.01
C ASP A 142 8.03 -11.24 -7.82
N ARG A 143 7.69 -9.99 -7.43
CA ARG A 143 6.73 -9.74 -6.33
C ARG A 143 5.29 -9.60 -6.86
N PRO A 144 4.29 -10.17 -6.15
CA PRO A 144 2.89 -9.93 -6.48
C PRO A 144 2.46 -8.48 -6.24
N LEU A 145 1.63 -7.95 -7.14
CA LEU A 145 0.84 -6.73 -6.90
C LEU A 145 -0.42 -7.14 -6.11
N VAL A 146 -0.78 -6.36 -5.08
CA VAL A 146 -2.03 -6.55 -4.31
C VAL A 146 -2.79 -5.23 -4.26
N LEU A 147 -4.02 -5.26 -4.75
CA LEU A 147 -4.97 -4.14 -4.78
C LEU A 147 -6.19 -4.45 -3.90
N ARG A 148 -6.72 -3.45 -3.21
CA ARG A 148 -8.05 -3.48 -2.59
C ARG A 148 -9.00 -2.58 -3.37
N THR A 149 -10.19 -3.10 -3.68
CA THR A 149 -11.27 -2.36 -4.34
C THR A 149 -12.56 -2.46 -3.53
N THR A 150 -13.46 -1.51 -3.73
CA THR A 150 -14.80 -1.48 -3.13
C THR A 150 -15.74 -0.81 -4.15
N PRO A 151 -16.99 -1.27 -4.34
CA PRO A 151 -17.93 -0.68 -5.29
C PRO A 151 -18.08 0.84 -5.13
N GLY A 152 -17.69 1.60 -6.17
CA GLY A 152 -17.72 3.06 -6.17
C GLY A 152 -16.64 3.75 -5.32
N GLY A 153 -15.75 3.00 -4.67
CA GLY A 153 -14.60 3.50 -3.93
C GLY A 153 -13.35 3.66 -4.82
N ALA A 154 -12.31 4.28 -4.25
CA ALA A 154 -11.00 4.33 -4.88
C ALA A 154 -10.26 2.99 -4.72
N THR A 155 -9.52 2.57 -5.75
CA THR A 155 -8.59 1.44 -5.65
C THR A 155 -7.39 1.81 -4.79
N GLU A 156 -7.05 0.96 -3.83
CA GLU A 156 -5.91 1.13 -2.94
C GLU A 156 -4.85 0.06 -3.22
N VAL A 157 -3.58 0.47 -3.31
CA VAL A 157 -2.46 -0.47 -3.48
C VAL A 157 -2.02 -0.93 -2.10
N LEU A 158 -2.29 -2.20 -1.76
CA LEU A 158 -1.83 -2.79 -0.50
C LEU A 158 -0.36 -3.23 -0.59
N GLN A 159 0.07 -3.73 -1.75
CA GLN A 159 1.44 -4.17 -2.01
C GLN A 159 1.83 -3.86 -3.46
N GLU A 160 2.92 -3.14 -3.68
CA GLU A 160 3.49 -2.93 -5.01
C GLU A 160 4.27 -4.18 -5.50
N PRO A 161 4.28 -4.46 -6.82
CA PRO A 161 5.06 -5.55 -7.41
C PRO A 161 6.53 -5.19 -7.58
N ARG A 162 6.93 -3.97 -7.21
CA ARG A 162 8.30 -3.49 -7.27
C ARG A 162 9.07 -4.02 -6.07
N ASP A 163 10.33 -4.35 -6.30
CA ASP A 163 11.26 -4.42 -5.18
C ASP A 163 11.51 -3.01 -4.65
N GLU A 164 11.58 -2.89 -3.32
CA GLU A 164 12.25 -1.76 -2.70
C GLU A 164 13.65 -1.66 -3.31
N GLY A 165 13.98 -0.49 -3.87
CA GLY A 165 15.16 -0.35 -4.73
C GLY A 165 16.45 -0.70 -4.02
N VAL A 166 17.49 -1.04 -4.82
CA VAL A 166 18.81 -1.37 -4.27
C VAL A 166 19.27 -0.22 -3.38
N GLY A 167 19.50 -0.50 -2.10
CA GLY A 167 19.63 0.53 -1.08
C GLY A 167 20.51 0.11 0.10
N MET A 168 21.06 1.12 0.79
CA MET A 168 21.82 0.99 2.02
C MET A 168 21.39 2.08 3.00
N GLY A 169 20.73 1.68 4.08
CA GLY A 169 20.13 2.63 5.03
C GLY A 169 19.02 3.45 4.35
N PRO A 170 19.02 4.79 4.46
CA PRO A 170 18.00 5.65 3.86
C PRO A 170 18.18 5.84 2.35
N LEU A 171 19.35 5.53 1.78
CA LEU A 171 19.65 5.71 0.35
C LEU A 171 19.21 4.48 -0.46
N SER A 172 18.36 4.67 -1.47
CA SER A 172 17.97 3.66 -2.46
C SER A 172 17.92 4.23 -3.89
N LEU A 173 18.05 3.34 -4.89
CA LEU A 173 17.71 3.60 -6.29
C LEU A 173 16.57 2.66 -6.71
N GLU A 174 15.40 3.23 -6.96
CA GLU A 174 14.12 2.51 -7.11
C GLU A 174 13.59 2.51 -8.54
N THR A 175 14.05 3.42 -9.40
CA THR A 175 13.61 3.51 -10.81
C THR A 175 14.73 4.00 -11.70
N ILE A 176 14.89 3.33 -12.85
CA ILE A 176 15.68 3.77 -13.99
C ILE A 176 14.75 3.75 -15.21
N ASP A 177 14.54 4.89 -15.84
CA ASP A 177 13.57 5.10 -16.92
C ASP A 177 14.16 6.03 -18.01
N TYR A 178 13.42 6.37 -19.07
CA TYR A 178 13.88 7.20 -20.18
C TYR A 178 12.87 8.31 -20.55
N ASP A 179 13.35 9.52 -20.81
CA ASP A 179 12.51 10.60 -21.34
C ASP A 179 12.30 10.54 -22.87
N GLU A 180 11.50 11.46 -23.40
CA GLU A 180 11.21 11.54 -24.84
C GLU A 180 12.45 11.80 -25.71
N GLN A 181 13.51 12.38 -25.13
CA GLN A 181 14.77 12.67 -25.78
C GLN A 181 15.79 11.52 -25.60
N GLY A 182 15.40 10.48 -24.84
CA GLY A 182 16.20 9.30 -24.55
C GLY A 182 17.22 9.50 -23.42
N ALA A 183 17.18 10.60 -22.68
CA ALA A 183 17.98 10.75 -21.47
C ALA A 183 17.47 9.81 -20.37
N VAL A 184 18.36 9.34 -19.50
CA VAL A 184 18.05 8.38 -18.44
C VAL A 184 17.54 9.14 -17.22
N ILE A 185 16.41 8.69 -16.69
CA ILE A 185 15.80 9.18 -15.46
C ILE A 185 16.18 8.21 -14.34
N PHE A 186 16.76 8.73 -13.25
CA PHE A 186 17.05 7.99 -12.02
C PHE A 186 16.18 8.53 -10.89
N ALA A 187 15.60 7.66 -10.08
CA ALA A 187 14.84 8.06 -8.89
C ALA A 187 14.93 7.03 -7.75
N GLY A 188 14.78 7.47 -6.51
CA GLY A 188 14.75 6.62 -5.33
C GLY A 188 14.63 7.43 -4.04
N LYS A 189 15.09 6.85 -2.92
CA LYS A 189 15.02 7.48 -1.58
C LYS A 189 16.40 7.84 -1.03
N ALA A 190 16.41 8.80 -0.11
CA ALA A 190 17.55 9.28 0.67
C ALA A 190 17.02 9.97 1.95
N GLU A 191 17.90 10.34 2.88
CA GLU A 191 17.52 11.26 3.97
C GLU A 191 16.97 12.58 3.41
N ALA A 192 15.90 13.07 4.03
CA ALA A 192 15.24 14.30 3.63
C ALA A 192 16.20 15.51 3.58
N GLY A 193 16.19 16.25 2.47
CA GLY A 193 17.07 17.40 2.26
C GLY A 193 18.55 17.09 2.03
N ARG A 194 18.98 15.82 1.93
CA ARG A 194 20.38 15.48 1.61
C ARG A 194 20.69 15.58 0.12
N VAL A 195 21.95 15.87 -0.17
CA VAL A 195 22.49 15.82 -1.54
C VAL A 195 22.76 14.37 -1.91
N VAL A 196 22.30 13.97 -3.09
CA VAL A 196 22.56 12.67 -3.71
C VAL A 196 23.38 12.91 -4.99
N GLN A 197 24.52 12.24 -5.11
CA GLN A 197 25.41 12.30 -6.27
C GLN A 197 25.38 10.97 -7.03
N LEU A 198 25.38 11.03 -8.36
CA LEU A 198 25.51 9.86 -9.23
C LEU A 198 26.83 9.90 -9.99
N PHE A 199 27.51 8.76 -10.02
CA PHE A 199 28.66 8.48 -10.87
C PHE A 199 28.37 7.27 -11.74
N ALA A 200 28.99 7.20 -12.92
CA ALA A 200 28.95 6.06 -13.82
C ALA A 200 30.37 5.75 -14.30
N ASN A 201 30.86 4.52 -14.09
CA ASN A 201 32.26 4.13 -14.31
C ASN A 201 33.26 5.09 -13.62
N GLY A 202 32.92 5.58 -12.42
CA GLY A 202 33.70 6.57 -11.66
C GLY A 202 33.66 8.01 -12.22
N GLN A 203 33.01 8.27 -13.34
CA GLN A 203 32.78 9.62 -13.87
C GLN A 203 31.55 10.25 -13.20
N PHE A 204 31.64 11.52 -12.78
CA PHE A 204 30.49 12.24 -12.21
C PHE A 204 29.42 12.49 -13.29
N VAL A 205 28.19 12.04 -13.04
CA VAL A 205 27.04 12.19 -13.94
C VAL A 205 26.20 13.41 -13.55
N GLY A 206 25.98 13.61 -12.25
CA GLY A 206 25.19 14.70 -11.73
C GLY A 206 24.88 14.58 -10.24
N GLN A 207 24.16 15.56 -9.70
CA GLN A 207 23.67 15.52 -8.33
C GLN A 207 22.30 16.18 -8.22
N THR A 208 21.55 15.78 -7.20
CA THR A 208 20.22 16.31 -6.86
C THR A 208 20.10 16.43 -5.34
N THR A 209 18.98 16.97 -4.84
CA THR A 209 18.68 17.03 -3.40
C THR A 209 17.36 16.31 -3.14
N ALA A 210 17.31 15.49 -2.09
CA ALA A 210 16.10 14.78 -1.70
C ALA A 210 15.04 15.75 -1.11
N THR A 211 13.76 15.45 -1.36
CA THR A 211 12.63 16.25 -0.83
C THR A 211 12.47 16.08 0.69
N ALA A 212 11.48 16.77 1.28
CA ALA A 212 11.17 16.62 2.71
C ALA A 212 10.68 15.19 3.05
N GLU A 213 10.15 14.47 2.06
CA GLU A 213 9.69 13.07 2.11
C GLU A 213 10.80 12.08 1.72
N GLY A 214 12.05 12.54 1.61
CA GLY A 214 13.22 11.72 1.27
C GLY A 214 13.27 11.24 -0.19
N GLN A 215 12.41 11.73 -1.09
CA GLN A 215 12.42 11.32 -2.49
C GLN A 215 13.48 12.08 -3.28
N TRP A 216 14.20 11.43 -4.18
CA TRP A 216 15.11 12.11 -5.12
C TRP A 216 14.88 11.66 -6.56
N ARG A 217 15.13 12.58 -7.49
CA ARG A 217 15.03 12.34 -8.94
C ARG A 217 16.10 13.14 -9.67
N MET A 218 16.64 12.57 -10.75
CA MET A 218 17.61 13.20 -11.63
C MET A 218 17.46 12.68 -13.06
N THR A 219 17.73 13.51 -14.07
CA THR A 219 17.79 13.11 -15.48
C THR A 219 19.20 13.35 -16.03
N ALA A 220 19.75 12.41 -16.82
CA ALA A 220 21.09 12.49 -17.37
C ALA A 220 21.25 11.85 -18.76
N THR A 221 22.02 12.49 -19.64
CA THR A 221 22.37 11.97 -20.97
C THR A 221 23.72 11.25 -20.90
N MET A 222 23.82 9.95 -21.23
CA MET A 222 24.98 9.11 -20.86
C MET A 222 25.87 8.53 -21.99
N ALA A 223 25.43 8.55 -23.25
CA ALA A 223 25.84 7.61 -24.32
C ALA A 223 25.39 6.13 -24.06
N PRO A 224 25.30 5.25 -25.09
CA PRO A 224 25.04 3.81 -24.90
C PRO A 224 26.28 3.02 -24.44
N GLY A 225 26.08 1.97 -23.65
CA GLY A 225 27.14 1.13 -23.09
C GLY A 225 26.78 0.50 -21.75
N VAL A 226 27.74 -0.25 -21.18
CA VAL A 226 27.66 -0.83 -19.83
C VAL A 226 28.36 0.11 -18.83
N TYR A 227 27.73 0.30 -17.68
CA TYR A 227 28.16 1.21 -16.62
C TYR A 227 28.08 0.52 -15.26
N THR A 228 29.05 0.77 -14.38
CA THR A 228 28.88 0.65 -12.94
C THR A 228 28.42 2.00 -12.39
N LEU A 229 27.19 2.06 -11.90
CA LEU A 229 26.66 3.24 -11.22
C LEU A 229 27.12 3.23 -9.75
N HIS A 230 27.54 4.38 -9.25
CA HIS A 230 27.68 4.62 -7.82
C HIS A 230 26.77 5.78 -7.43
N VAL A 231 25.82 5.55 -6.53
CA VAL A 231 24.98 6.59 -5.95
C VAL A 231 25.50 6.87 -4.54
N ILE A 232 25.71 8.14 -4.20
CA ILE A 232 26.30 8.57 -2.93
C ILE A 232 25.42 9.64 -2.28
N GLN A 233 24.96 9.41 -1.05
CA GLN A 233 24.34 10.43 -0.21
C GLN A 233 25.41 11.16 0.60
N LEU A 234 25.35 12.49 0.65
CA LEU A 234 26.23 13.31 1.49
C LEU A 234 25.57 13.71 2.82
N ASP A 235 26.38 13.87 3.87
CA ASP A 235 25.98 14.42 5.18
C ASP A 235 25.90 15.97 5.17
N GLU A 236 25.64 16.56 6.34
CA GLU A 236 25.60 18.02 6.58
C GLU A 236 26.89 18.76 6.20
N ASN A 237 28.00 18.03 6.18
CA ASN A 237 29.35 18.54 5.96
C ASN A 237 29.85 18.24 4.53
N GLY A 238 29.00 17.69 3.66
CA GLY A 238 29.34 17.30 2.29
C GLY A 238 30.19 16.02 2.20
N ARG A 239 30.20 15.17 3.23
CA ARG A 239 30.94 13.90 3.27
C ARG A 239 30.03 12.72 2.89
N PRO A 240 30.52 11.69 2.19
CA PRO A 240 29.75 10.47 1.94
C PRO A 240 29.24 9.83 3.24
N ALA A 241 27.93 9.69 3.36
CA ALA A 241 27.24 9.03 4.48
C ALA A 241 26.79 7.61 4.10
N TYR A 242 26.21 7.47 2.90
CA TYR A 242 25.77 6.20 2.32
C TYR A 242 26.20 6.12 0.87
N ALA A 243 26.51 4.92 0.39
CA ALA A 243 26.81 4.67 -1.00
C ALA A 243 26.26 3.29 -1.43
N ILE A 244 25.75 3.23 -2.65
CA ILE A 244 25.34 1.98 -3.32
C ILE A 244 26.02 1.90 -4.69
N GLU A 245 26.37 0.67 -5.09
CA GLU A 245 27.03 0.37 -6.36
C GLU A 245 26.22 -0.70 -7.10
N LEU A 246 25.96 -0.50 -8.39
CA LEU A 246 25.20 -1.44 -9.21
C LEU A 246 25.60 -1.39 -10.69
N PRO A 247 25.54 -2.52 -11.43
CA PRO A 247 25.66 -2.52 -12.88
C PRO A 247 24.40 -1.98 -13.56
N PHE A 248 24.57 -1.28 -14.68
CA PHE A 248 23.52 -0.71 -15.53
C PHE A 248 23.95 -0.79 -17.00
N GLU A 249 23.04 -1.15 -17.90
CA GLU A 249 23.27 -1.17 -19.35
C GLU A 249 22.30 -0.25 -20.07
N ARG A 250 22.83 0.61 -20.95
CA ARG A 250 22.07 1.49 -21.83
C ARG A 250 22.29 1.07 -23.28
N ALA A 251 21.35 0.33 -23.86
CA ALA A 251 21.39 -0.08 -25.27
C ALA A 251 21.28 1.12 -26.24
N ASN A 252 21.75 0.97 -27.49
CA ASN A 252 21.61 2.02 -28.51
C ASN A 252 20.16 2.07 -29.03
N LEU A 253 19.73 3.22 -29.53
CA LEU A 253 18.49 3.34 -30.31
C LEU A 253 18.63 2.74 -31.72
N SER A 254 19.86 2.54 -32.19
CA SER A 254 20.20 1.92 -33.48
C SER A 254 20.23 0.38 -33.44
N ASP A 255 20.16 -0.23 -32.25
CA ASP A 255 20.10 -1.69 -32.09
C ASP A 255 18.68 -2.24 -32.36
N VAL A 256 17.71 -1.34 -32.60
CA VAL A 256 16.39 -1.64 -33.16
C VAL A 256 16.53 -1.90 -34.66
N ASP A 257 16.86 -3.14 -35.02
CA ASP A 257 16.94 -3.60 -36.42
C ASP A 257 15.53 -3.79 -37.00
N LEU A 258 15.05 -2.76 -37.72
CA LEU A 258 13.80 -2.78 -38.47
C LEU A 258 14.05 -3.23 -39.91
N ARG A 259 13.49 -4.39 -40.31
CA ARG A 259 13.57 -4.92 -41.68
C ARG A 259 12.20 -5.39 -42.13
N ASP A 260 11.78 -4.99 -43.33
CA ASP A 260 10.57 -5.47 -44.01
C ASP A 260 9.30 -5.47 -43.13
N GLY A 261 9.11 -4.42 -42.33
CA GLY A 261 7.96 -4.28 -41.42
C GLY A 261 8.01 -5.19 -40.19
N LYS A 262 9.20 -5.67 -39.80
CA LYS A 262 9.43 -6.47 -38.59
C LYS A 262 10.63 -5.94 -37.79
N VAL A 263 10.61 -6.19 -36.48
CA VAL A 263 11.73 -5.92 -35.57
C VAL A 263 12.21 -7.23 -34.95
N ILE A 264 13.53 -7.40 -34.81
CA ILE A 264 14.09 -8.40 -33.89
C ILE A 264 14.41 -7.69 -32.58
N VAL A 265 13.79 -8.13 -31.49
CA VAL A 265 14.04 -7.60 -30.15
C VAL A 265 15.47 -7.94 -29.73
N GLN A 266 16.22 -6.93 -29.30
CA GLN A 266 17.57 -7.06 -28.75
C GLN A 266 17.56 -6.65 -27.27
N PRO A 267 18.59 -7.00 -26.48
CA PRO A 267 18.72 -6.50 -25.11
C PRO A 267 18.60 -4.98 -25.04
N GLY A 268 17.71 -4.47 -24.19
CA GLY A 268 17.44 -3.04 -24.04
C GLY A 268 16.49 -2.41 -25.09
N ASN A 269 15.87 -3.19 -25.98
CA ASN A 269 14.71 -2.73 -26.74
C ASN A 269 13.46 -2.67 -25.82
N SER A 270 12.58 -1.69 -26.06
CA SER A 270 11.22 -1.62 -25.51
C SER A 270 10.25 -1.25 -26.63
N LEU A 271 8.96 -1.60 -26.53
CA LEU A 271 8.00 -1.28 -27.60
C LEU A 271 7.91 0.22 -27.88
N TRP A 272 8.04 1.04 -26.85
CA TRP A 272 8.16 2.50 -26.98
C TRP A 272 9.34 2.90 -27.87
N ARG A 273 10.52 2.28 -27.71
CA ARG A 273 11.71 2.56 -28.55
C ARG A 273 11.52 2.05 -29.97
N VAL A 274 10.88 0.90 -30.16
CA VAL A 274 10.53 0.37 -31.50
C VAL A 274 9.56 1.32 -32.21
N ALA A 275 8.48 1.74 -31.56
CA ALA A 275 7.50 2.69 -32.11
C ALA A 275 8.10 4.08 -32.37
N ARG A 276 8.97 4.58 -31.47
CA ARG A 276 9.73 5.82 -31.69
C ARG A 276 10.60 5.72 -32.94
N ARG A 277 11.22 4.56 -33.19
CA ARG A 277 12.07 4.31 -34.36
C ARG A 277 11.30 4.12 -35.67
N ALA A 278 10.13 3.47 -35.61
CA ALA A 278 9.30 3.14 -36.76
C ALA A 278 8.35 4.28 -37.19
N TYR A 279 7.75 4.97 -36.22
CA TYR A 279 6.67 5.95 -36.42
C TYR A 279 7.03 7.38 -35.99
N GLY A 280 8.20 7.55 -35.36
CA GLY A 280 8.65 8.83 -34.82
C GLY A 280 8.08 9.19 -33.44
N ARG A 281 7.01 8.52 -32.98
CA ARG A 281 6.39 8.75 -31.67
C ARG A 281 6.37 7.46 -30.84
N GLY A 282 6.96 7.51 -29.64
CA GLY A 282 7.06 6.32 -28.78
C GLY A 282 5.71 5.85 -28.23
N VAL A 283 4.76 6.76 -28.02
CA VAL A 283 3.38 6.46 -27.57
C VAL A 283 2.58 5.58 -28.56
N GLN A 284 3.00 5.48 -29.82
CA GLN A 284 2.37 4.60 -30.82
C GLN A 284 2.80 3.12 -30.67
N TYR A 285 3.40 2.75 -29.52
CA TYR A 285 3.72 1.36 -29.18
C TYR A 285 2.49 0.46 -29.10
N THR A 286 1.30 1.02 -28.84
CA THR A 286 0.03 0.30 -28.84
C THR A 286 -0.25 -0.35 -30.19
N ILE A 287 0.13 0.26 -31.31
CA ILE A 287 -0.01 -0.31 -32.67
C ILE A 287 0.83 -1.59 -32.82
N ILE A 288 2.04 -1.61 -32.24
CA ILE A 288 2.93 -2.79 -32.24
C ILE A 288 2.41 -3.84 -31.26
N TYR A 289 1.90 -3.42 -30.10
CA TYR A 289 1.30 -4.30 -29.12
C TYR A 289 0.06 -5.02 -29.67
N GLU A 290 -0.89 -4.29 -30.27
CA GLU A 290 -2.12 -4.83 -30.85
C GLU A 290 -1.83 -5.82 -31.99
N ALA A 291 -0.88 -5.48 -32.88
CA ALA A 291 -0.48 -6.35 -34.00
C ALA A 291 0.27 -7.63 -33.57
N ASN A 292 0.73 -7.72 -32.31
CA ASN A 292 1.47 -8.87 -31.78
C ASN A 292 0.92 -9.32 -30.42
N ALA A 293 -0.36 -9.07 -30.12
CA ALA A 293 -0.97 -9.35 -28.82
C ALA A 293 -1.01 -10.87 -28.48
N ASP A 294 -0.77 -11.72 -29.47
CA ASP A 294 -0.55 -13.17 -29.32
C ASP A 294 0.83 -13.52 -28.73
N GLN A 295 1.83 -12.68 -28.99
CA GLN A 295 3.24 -12.86 -28.59
C GLN A 295 3.66 -11.92 -27.44
N ILE A 296 2.99 -10.79 -27.29
CA ILE A 296 3.26 -9.79 -26.26
C ILE A 296 2.13 -9.83 -25.23
N ARG A 297 2.42 -10.43 -24.07
CA ARG A 297 1.47 -10.51 -22.95
C ARG A 297 1.52 -9.29 -22.03
N ASP A 298 2.61 -8.53 -22.09
CA ASP A 298 2.89 -7.35 -21.29
C ASP A 298 3.65 -6.36 -22.18
N PRO A 299 3.11 -5.15 -22.46
CA PRO A 299 3.74 -4.18 -23.35
C PRO A 299 5.05 -3.59 -22.81
N ASP A 300 5.27 -3.63 -21.50
CA ASP A 300 6.49 -3.09 -20.88
C ASP A 300 7.64 -4.10 -20.89
N LEU A 301 7.39 -5.35 -21.33
CA LEU A 301 8.28 -6.49 -21.10
C LEU A 301 8.46 -7.37 -22.34
N ILE A 302 9.44 -7.00 -23.17
CA ILE A 302 9.81 -7.72 -24.39
C ILE A 302 11.20 -8.35 -24.28
N TYR A 303 11.37 -9.54 -24.86
CA TYR A 303 12.52 -10.41 -24.65
C TYR A 303 13.44 -10.47 -25.89
N PRO A 304 14.78 -10.46 -25.71
CA PRO A 304 15.73 -10.65 -26.80
C PRO A 304 15.44 -11.90 -27.65
N GLY A 305 15.53 -11.75 -28.97
CA GLY A 305 15.25 -12.80 -29.96
C GLY A 305 13.79 -12.91 -30.39
N GLN A 306 12.83 -12.25 -29.72
CA GLN A 306 11.46 -12.15 -30.24
C GLN A 306 11.44 -11.38 -31.56
N ILE A 307 10.51 -11.72 -32.45
CA ILE A 307 10.31 -11.04 -33.74
C ILE A 307 8.88 -10.51 -33.78
N PHE A 308 8.72 -9.19 -33.80
CA PHE A 308 7.40 -8.56 -33.87
C PHE A 308 7.15 -7.94 -35.23
N GLU A 309 5.90 -7.98 -35.68
CA GLU A 309 5.39 -7.16 -36.77
C GLU A 309 5.34 -5.69 -36.33
N VAL A 310 5.71 -4.80 -37.22
CA VAL A 310 5.68 -3.35 -37.03
C VAL A 310 4.85 -2.80 -38.19
N PRO A 311 3.50 -2.77 -38.05
CA PRO A 311 2.61 -2.31 -39.11
C PRO A 311 3.00 -0.91 -39.58
N PRO A 312 2.78 -0.53 -40.85
CA PRO A 312 2.87 0.87 -41.23
C PRO A 312 1.90 1.69 -40.39
N ALA A 313 2.33 2.86 -39.89
CA ALA A 313 1.43 3.76 -39.19
C ALA A 313 0.26 4.11 -40.11
N GLU A 314 -0.97 3.87 -39.66
CA GLU A 314 -2.16 4.22 -40.43
C GLU A 314 -2.13 5.71 -40.73
N ALA A 315 -2.17 6.07 -42.02
CA ALA A 315 -2.34 7.45 -42.42
C ALA A 315 -3.72 7.90 -41.93
N GLU A 316 -3.75 8.95 -41.11
CA GLU A 316 -4.98 9.53 -40.55
C GLU A 316 -6.00 9.69 -41.68
N THR A 317 -7.05 8.86 -41.66
CA THR A 317 -8.09 8.93 -42.68
C THR A 317 -8.92 10.15 -42.37
N ASP A 318 -8.74 11.17 -43.20
CA ASP A 318 -9.30 12.52 -43.05
C ASP A 318 -10.83 12.45 -42.97
N SER A 319 -11.34 12.36 -41.74
CA SER A 319 -12.76 12.15 -41.41
C SER A 319 -13.41 13.47 -41.03
N ALA A 320 -13.10 14.51 -41.82
CA ALA A 320 -13.90 15.71 -41.93
C ALA A 320 -15.22 15.35 -42.63
N GLY A 321 -16.32 15.37 -41.87
CA GLY A 321 -17.64 15.00 -42.39
C GLY A 321 -18.15 15.92 -43.50
N GLN A 322 -18.87 15.30 -44.46
CA GLN A 322 -19.88 15.90 -45.33
C GLN A 322 -21.14 15.02 -45.26
#